data_AF-A0A9W2X589-F1
#
_entry.id   AF-A0A9W2X589-F1
#
_cell.length_a   1.000
_cell.length_b   1.000
_cell.length_c   1.000
_cell.angle_alpha   90.00
_cell.angle_beta   90.00
_cell.angle_gamma   90.00
#
_symmetry.space_group_name_H-M   'P 1'
#
loop_
_entity.id
_entity.type
_entity.pdbx_description
1 polymer ?
#
loop_
_entity_poly.entity_id
_entity_poly.type
_entity_poly.pdbx_seq_one_letter_code
_entity_poly.pdbx_strand_id
1 'polypeptide(L)'
;MTLPSFSEFSIPSPAFLRAWTVESRRPGRLLRVHYQRLREYKLGQRTEICLEPLQKEENLGPQHVLLRTQMRLPGKRAHALPGDLVWDTARGWTAGSLRHQVADFYCLPVEKIEIAKYLPEKFEWLPVPSWNQQITKRKKKKKQDNLQGAPYHLKDGDTIGIKNLLVEDDDDFSAVRDDIGSEKQEEFALGKKRSPEALRVRSGDVPSGAATPARPRGPEASLSIHVGSFRY
;
A
#
# COMPACT_ATOMS: atom_id res chain seq x y z
N MET A 1 -29.32 -18.73 -2.73
CA MET A 1 -27.86 -18.64 -2.50
C MET A 1 -27.64 -18.54 -0.99
N THR A 2 -27.66 -19.68 -0.30
CA THR A 2 -27.42 -19.77 1.15
C THR A 2 -25.91 -19.72 1.39
N LEU A 3 -25.45 -18.82 2.26
CA LEU A 3 -24.07 -18.81 2.73
C LEU A 3 -23.71 -20.21 3.27
N PRO A 4 -22.51 -20.75 2.99
CA PRO A 4 -22.09 -22.01 3.59
C PRO A 4 -22.16 -21.89 5.11
N SER A 5 -22.73 -22.91 5.75
CA SER A 5 -22.86 -22.97 7.21
C SER A 5 -21.48 -22.86 7.86
N PHE A 6 -21.30 -21.90 8.76
CA PHE A 6 -20.05 -21.63 9.49
C PHE A 6 -19.55 -22.81 10.37
N SER A 7 -20.23 -23.94 10.37
CA SER A 7 -19.95 -25.14 11.16
C SER A 7 -18.75 -25.98 10.69
N GLU A 8 -18.10 -25.64 9.57
CA GLU A 8 -16.93 -26.41 9.06
C GLU A 8 -15.56 -25.77 9.37
N PHE A 9 -15.50 -24.55 9.92
CA PHE A 9 -14.23 -23.92 10.26
C PHE A 9 -13.87 -24.12 11.75
N SER A 10 -13.44 -25.33 12.10
CA SER A 10 -12.71 -25.53 13.36
C SER A 10 -11.27 -25.07 13.16
N ILE A 11 -10.92 -23.91 13.73
CA ILE A 11 -9.55 -23.41 13.73
C ILE A 11 -8.82 -24.15 14.87
N PRO A 12 -7.80 -24.98 14.59
CA PRO A 12 -7.20 -25.83 15.61
C PRO A 12 -6.48 -25.05 16.72
N SER A 13 -5.91 -23.90 16.36
CA SER A 13 -5.09 -23.06 17.23
C SER A 13 -5.09 -21.61 16.72
N PRO A 14 -4.95 -20.60 17.59
CA PRO A 14 -4.78 -19.20 17.18
C PRO A 14 -3.61 -18.98 16.20
N ALA A 15 -2.62 -19.89 16.15
CA ALA A 15 -1.51 -19.82 15.21
C ALA A 15 -1.92 -20.05 13.74
N PHE A 16 -3.14 -20.55 13.50
CA PHE A 16 -3.75 -20.65 12.16
C PHE A 16 -4.51 -19.37 11.76
N LEU A 17 -4.39 -18.29 12.54
CA LEU A 17 -5.00 -17.01 12.25
C LEU A 17 -3.96 -15.93 12.16
N ARG A 18 -4.14 -15.06 11.17
CA ARG A 18 -3.38 -13.82 11.04
C ARG A 18 -4.31 -12.63 11.18
N ALA A 19 -3.95 -11.69 12.05
CA ALA A 19 -4.75 -10.49 12.29
C ALA A 19 -4.16 -9.27 11.59
N TRP A 20 -5.00 -8.48 10.93
CA TRP A 20 -4.62 -7.27 10.21
C TRP A 20 -5.51 -6.10 10.62
N THR A 21 -4.96 -4.88 10.63
CA THR A 21 -5.83 -3.69 10.53
C THR A 21 -6.44 -3.64 9.12
N VAL A 22 -7.62 -3.03 8.99
CA VAL A 22 -8.23 -2.79 7.69
C VAL A 22 -8.06 -1.31 7.34
N GLU A 23 -7.43 -1.06 6.19
CA GLU A 23 -7.18 0.27 5.63
C GLU A 23 -7.75 0.30 4.21
N SER A 24 -8.65 1.24 3.90
CA SER A 24 -9.26 1.37 2.56
C SER A 24 -9.85 0.05 2.02
N ARG A 25 -10.53 -0.72 2.89
CA ARG A 25 -11.11 -2.05 2.58
C ARG A 25 -10.09 -3.14 2.22
N ARG A 26 -8.82 -2.97 2.63
CA ARG A 26 -7.74 -3.93 2.38
C ARG A 26 -6.97 -4.20 3.68
N PRO A 27 -6.28 -5.35 3.80
CA PRO A 27 -5.34 -5.57 4.89
C PRO A 27 -4.27 -4.47 4.89
N GLY A 28 -4.12 -3.79 6.02
CA GLY A 28 -3.13 -2.75 6.27
C GLY A 28 -1.97 -3.31 7.08
N ARG A 29 -1.87 -2.91 8.35
CA ARG A 29 -0.80 -3.33 9.25
C ARG A 29 -1.06 -4.73 9.83
N LEU A 30 -0.05 -5.60 9.72
CA LEU A 30 -0.03 -6.89 10.40
C LEU A 30 0.08 -6.71 11.92
N LEU A 31 -0.83 -7.36 12.66
CA LEU A 31 -0.81 -7.41 14.12
C LEU A 31 -0.01 -8.64 14.57
N ARG A 32 1.31 -8.47 14.60
CA ARG A 32 2.27 -9.51 14.96
C ARG A 32 2.19 -9.85 16.45
N VAL A 33 2.18 -11.13 16.79
CA VAL A 33 2.36 -11.70 18.14
C VAL A 33 1.06 -12.09 18.85
N HIS A 34 1.08 -13.32 19.35
CA HIS A 34 0.00 -14.03 20.03
C HIS A 34 -0.10 -13.69 21.55
N TYR A 35 0.70 -12.73 22.04
CA TYR A 35 0.79 -12.33 23.45
C TYR A 35 0.77 -10.82 23.71
N GLN A 36 0.78 -9.96 22.68
CA GLN A 36 0.66 -8.51 22.87
C GLN A 36 -0.81 -8.12 22.98
N ARG A 37 -1.13 -7.22 23.92
CA ARG A 37 -2.50 -6.73 24.08
C ARG A 37 -2.80 -5.71 22.97
N LEU A 38 -4.02 -5.71 22.44
CA LEU A 38 -4.43 -4.77 21.37
C LEU A 38 -4.11 -3.29 21.68
N ARG A 39 -4.16 -2.89 22.95
CA ARG A 39 -3.80 -1.53 23.42
C ARG A 39 -2.35 -1.12 23.10
N GLU A 40 -1.44 -2.06 22.94
CA GLU A 40 -0.02 -1.81 22.66
C GLU A 40 0.22 -1.41 21.20
N TYR A 41 -0.69 -1.78 20.29
CA TYR A 41 -0.58 -1.39 18.88
C TYR A 41 -0.95 0.06 18.59
N LYS A 42 -1.42 0.81 19.60
CA LYS A 42 -1.90 2.20 19.46
C LYS A 42 -2.98 2.31 18.38
N LEU A 43 -3.91 1.35 18.35
CA LEU A 43 -5.03 1.36 17.42
C LEU A 43 -5.93 2.57 17.73
N GLY A 44 -6.39 3.27 16.68
CA GLY A 44 -7.33 4.37 16.83
C GLY A 44 -8.73 3.86 17.22
N GLN A 45 -9.60 4.76 17.66
CA GLN A 45 -10.95 4.44 18.19
C GLN A 45 -11.86 3.64 17.24
N ARG A 46 -11.62 3.67 15.92
CA ARG A 46 -12.45 3.02 14.90
C ARG A 46 -11.64 2.11 13.98
N THR A 47 -10.60 1.47 14.51
CA THR A 47 -9.79 0.56 13.72
C THR A 47 -10.55 -0.75 13.51
N GLU A 48 -10.86 -1.06 12.26
CA GLU A 48 -11.36 -2.37 11.86
C GLU A 48 -10.20 -3.38 11.86
N ILE A 49 -10.44 -4.58 12.37
CA ILE A 49 -9.49 -5.70 12.36
C ILE A 49 -10.12 -6.83 11.57
N CYS A 50 -9.37 -7.43 10.64
CA CYS A 50 -9.78 -8.67 9.98
C CYS A 50 -8.87 -9.83 10.39
N LEU A 51 -9.45 -11.03 10.39
CA LEU A 51 -8.76 -12.27 10.64
C LEU A 51 -8.69 -13.06 9.33
N GLU A 52 -7.48 -13.41 8.93
CA GLU A 52 -7.17 -14.23 7.77
C GLU A 52 -6.85 -15.65 8.24
N PRO A 53 -7.65 -16.66 7.86
CA PRO A 53 -7.34 -18.05 8.19
C PRO A 53 -6.15 -18.53 7.34
N LEU A 54 -5.25 -19.27 7.99
CA LEU A 54 -4.03 -19.81 7.40
C LEU A 54 -4.15 -21.32 7.22
N GLN A 55 -3.46 -21.84 6.20
CA GLN A 55 -3.39 -23.28 5.92
C GLN A 55 -2.43 -24.04 6.84
N LYS A 56 -1.49 -23.32 7.46
CA LYS A 56 -0.48 -23.84 8.38
C LYS A 56 -0.29 -22.87 9.53
N GLU A 57 0.21 -23.38 10.65
CA GLU A 57 0.62 -22.53 11.77
C GLU A 57 1.69 -21.54 11.32
N GLU A 58 1.53 -20.30 11.76
CA GLU A 58 2.48 -19.24 11.50
C GLU A 58 3.21 -18.82 12.78
N ASN A 59 4.53 -18.76 12.67
CA ASN A 59 5.40 -18.23 13.71
C ASN A 59 6.37 -17.20 13.11
N LEU A 60 5.94 -15.95 13.06
CA LEU A 60 6.75 -14.85 12.56
C LEU A 60 7.63 -14.29 13.68
N GLY A 61 8.95 -14.39 13.50
CA GLY A 61 9.93 -13.74 14.35
C GLY A 61 9.92 -12.21 14.19
N PRO A 62 10.55 -11.48 15.12
CA PRO A 62 10.61 -10.01 15.10
C PRO A 62 11.37 -9.43 13.89
N GLN A 63 12.30 -10.19 13.31
CA GLN A 63 13.07 -9.80 12.12
C GLN A 63 12.48 -10.34 10.81
N HIS A 64 11.44 -11.17 10.88
CA HIS A 64 10.76 -11.65 9.69
C HIS A 64 9.82 -10.56 9.17
N VAL A 65 9.73 -10.40 7.86
CA VAL A 65 8.76 -9.55 7.17
C VAL A 65 7.90 -10.44 6.28
N LEU A 66 6.59 -10.26 6.32
CA LEU A 66 5.66 -11.02 5.51
C LEU A 66 5.26 -10.20 4.28
N LEU A 67 5.60 -10.68 3.09
CA LEU A 67 5.25 -10.05 1.81
C LEU A 67 4.26 -10.91 1.03
N ARG A 68 3.32 -10.27 0.34
CA ARG A 68 2.41 -10.93 -0.59
C ARG A 68 3.05 -10.95 -1.97
N THR A 69 3.48 -12.11 -2.41
CA THR A 69 4.17 -12.31 -3.69
C THR A 69 3.17 -12.64 -4.79
N GLN A 70 3.34 -12.07 -5.98
CA GLN A 70 2.53 -12.34 -7.15
C GLN A 70 3.43 -12.66 -8.34
N MET A 71 3.43 -13.92 -8.78
CA MET A 71 4.18 -14.34 -9.96
C MET A 71 3.49 -13.84 -11.22
N ARG A 72 4.26 -13.24 -12.12
CA ARG A 72 3.78 -12.80 -13.43
C ARG A 72 3.53 -14.02 -14.32
N LEU A 73 2.36 -14.08 -14.95
CA LEU A 73 2.03 -15.14 -15.90
C LEU A 73 2.64 -14.83 -17.28
N PRO A 74 3.48 -15.74 -17.84
CA PRO A 74 4.13 -15.51 -19.12
C PRO A 74 3.13 -15.25 -20.26
N GLY A 75 3.39 -14.24 -21.09
CA GLY A 75 2.61 -13.94 -22.30
C GLY A 75 1.17 -13.45 -22.04
N LYS A 76 0.80 -13.22 -20.78
CA LYS A 76 -0.48 -12.61 -20.38
C LYS A 76 -0.17 -11.24 -19.78
N ARG A 77 -1.14 -10.33 -19.56
CA ARG A 77 -1.01 -9.15 -18.67
C ARG A 77 -1.74 -9.39 -17.36
N ALA A 78 -1.27 -10.39 -16.61
CA ALA A 78 -1.90 -10.87 -15.39
C ALA A 78 -0.90 -11.54 -14.43
N HIS A 79 -1.30 -11.64 -13.17
CA HIS A 79 -0.55 -12.30 -12.10
C HIS A 79 -1.25 -13.57 -11.64
N ALA A 80 -0.46 -14.53 -11.16
CA ALA A 80 -0.94 -15.70 -10.43
C ALA A 80 -1.56 -15.30 -9.08
N LEU A 81 -2.15 -16.28 -8.39
CA LEU A 81 -2.66 -16.08 -7.04
C LEU A 81 -1.53 -15.65 -6.09
N PRO A 82 -1.80 -14.74 -5.14
CA PRO A 82 -0.80 -14.30 -4.20
C PRO A 82 -0.28 -15.44 -3.33
N GLY A 83 1.03 -15.49 -3.11
CA GLY A 83 1.69 -16.37 -2.15
C GLY A 83 2.30 -15.59 -0.99
N ASP A 84 2.31 -16.17 0.20
CA ASP A 84 2.90 -15.55 1.39
C ASP A 84 4.38 -15.89 1.49
N LEU A 85 5.23 -14.87 1.35
CA LEU A 85 6.67 -14.96 1.51
C LEU A 85 7.09 -14.39 2.85
N VAL A 86 7.72 -15.21 3.69
CA VAL A 86 8.39 -14.75 4.89
C VAL A 86 9.84 -14.43 4.53
N TRP A 87 10.24 -13.18 4.69
CA TRP A 87 11.60 -12.69 4.44
C TRP A 87 12.32 -12.38 5.75
N ASP A 88 13.44 -13.06 6.00
CA ASP A 88 14.29 -12.77 7.15
C ASP A 88 15.19 -11.55 6.87
N THR A 89 14.93 -10.46 7.60
CA THR A 89 15.67 -9.20 7.47
C THR A 89 16.86 -9.09 8.42
N ALA A 90 17.18 -10.14 9.19
CA ALA A 90 18.39 -10.19 10.01
C ALA A 90 19.68 -9.99 9.18
N ARG A 91 19.65 -10.40 7.90
CA ARG A 91 20.75 -10.22 6.93
C ARG A 91 20.73 -8.85 6.24
N GLY A 92 19.81 -7.97 6.64
CA GLY A 92 19.65 -6.62 6.12
C GLY A 92 18.46 -6.45 5.18
N TRP A 93 18.03 -5.21 5.02
CA TRP A 93 16.90 -4.80 4.20
C TRP A 93 17.29 -4.52 2.76
N THR A 94 18.05 -5.43 2.13
CA THR A 94 18.62 -5.17 0.79
C THR A 94 17.85 -5.80 -0.35
N ALA A 95 17.95 -5.19 -1.54
CA ALA A 95 17.44 -5.78 -2.78
C ALA A 95 18.08 -7.15 -3.06
N GLY A 96 19.36 -7.32 -2.71
CA GLY A 96 20.06 -8.60 -2.84
C GLY A 96 19.43 -9.67 -1.95
N SER A 97 19.31 -9.42 -0.64
CA SER A 97 18.72 -10.38 0.29
C SER A 97 17.26 -10.71 -0.04
N LEU A 98 16.46 -9.73 -0.48
CA LEU A 98 15.09 -10.00 -0.93
C LEU A 98 15.08 -10.91 -2.17
N ARG A 99 15.96 -10.67 -3.14
CA ARG A 99 16.05 -11.54 -4.33
C ARG A 99 16.42 -12.96 -4.01
N HIS A 100 17.39 -13.18 -3.13
CA HIS A 100 17.76 -14.53 -2.71
C HIS A 100 16.57 -15.22 -2.05
N GLN A 101 15.85 -14.53 -1.17
CA GLN A 101 14.64 -15.07 -0.54
C GLN A 101 13.55 -15.45 -1.56
N VAL A 102 13.33 -14.60 -2.57
CA VAL A 102 12.36 -14.84 -3.65
C VAL A 102 12.81 -15.99 -4.56
N ALA A 103 14.11 -16.06 -4.87
CA ALA A 103 14.72 -17.12 -5.65
C ALA A 103 14.53 -18.48 -4.99
N ASP A 104 14.82 -18.57 -3.70
CA ASP A 104 14.62 -19.78 -2.91
C ASP A 104 13.14 -20.18 -2.87
N PHE A 105 12.23 -19.21 -2.67
CA PHE A 105 10.79 -19.47 -2.59
C PHE A 105 10.20 -19.99 -3.91
N TYR A 106 10.62 -19.45 -5.05
CA TYR A 106 10.12 -19.87 -6.37
C TYR A 106 11.01 -20.90 -7.08
N CYS A 107 12.10 -21.33 -6.45
CA CYS A 107 13.10 -22.22 -7.06
C CYS A 107 13.63 -21.69 -8.40
N LEU A 108 13.98 -20.40 -8.45
CA LEU A 108 14.47 -19.71 -9.65
C LEU A 108 15.92 -19.21 -9.44
N PRO A 109 16.74 -19.11 -10.50
CA PRO A 109 18.05 -18.48 -10.40
C PRO A 109 17.93 -17.00 -10.00
N VAL A 110 18.76 -16.54 -9.07
CA VAL A 110 18.72 -15.16 -8.53
C VAL A 110 18.88 -14.10 -9.64
N GLU A 111 19.68 -14.40 -10.67
CA GLU A 111 19.94 -13.51 -11.81
C GLU A 111 18.78 -13.46 -12.81
N LYS A 112 17.82 -14.37 -12.68
CA LYS A 112 16.69 -14.54 -13.60
C LYS A 112 15.37 -14.10 -12.99
N ILE A 113 15.44 -13.21 -12.01
CA ILE A 113 14.28 -12.69 -11.29
C ILE A 113 14.29 -11.17 -11.31
N GLU A 114 13.16 -10.60 -11.69
CA GLU A 114 12.86 -9.20 -11.41
C GLU A 114 11.76 -9.07 -10.38
N ILE A 115 11.85 -8.00 -9.59
CA ILE A 115 10.94 -7.72 -8.49
C ILE A 115 10.45 -6.29 -8.63
N ALA A 116 9.16 -6.06 -8.45
CA ALA A 116 8.58 -4.74 -8.31
C ALA A 116 7.65 -4.67 -7.09
N LYS A 117 7.58 -3.54 -6.41
CA LYS A 117 6.58 -3.29 -5.36
C LYS A 117 5.30 -2.74 -5.98
N TYR A 118 4.15 -3.28 -5.61
CA TYR A 118 2.86 -2.70 -5.99
C TYR A 118 2.48 -1.56 -5.06
N LEU A 119 2.00 -0.45 -5.63
CA LEU A 119 1.47 0.71 -4.95
C LEU A 119 -0.05 0.78 -5.17
N PRO A 120 -0.86 0.15 -4.30
CA PRO A 120 -2.29 -0.01 -4.52
C PRO A 120 -3.08 1.30 -4.59
N GLU A 121 -2.57 2.39 -4.01
CA GLU A 121 -3.19 3.72 -4.02
C GLU A 121 -3.02 4.44 -5.36
N LYS A 122 -2.09 3.97 -6.19
CA LYS A 122 -1.77 4.55 -7.50
C LYS A 122 -1.96 3.56 -8.64
N PHE A 123 -2.18 2.29 -8.35
CA PHE A 123 -2.17 1.20 -9.33
C PHE A 123 -0.83 1.12 -10.11
N GLU A 124 0.27 1.47 -9.43
CA GLU A 124 1.61 1.53 -10.03
C GLU A 124 2.50 0.41 -9.51
N TRP A 125 3.44 -0.03 -10.35
CA TRP A 125 4.51 -0.95 -9.97
C TRP A 125 5.85 -0.22 -9.93
N LEU A 126 6.57 -0.36 -8.83
CA LEU A 126 7.86 0.27 -8.59
C LEU A 126 8.98 -0.79 -8.65
N PRO A 127 9.77 -0.85 -9.75
CA PRO A 127 10.83 -1.83 -9.90
C PRO A 127 11.90 -1.70 -8.82
N VAL A 128 12.34 -2.83 -8.28
CA VAL A 128 13.49 -2.93 -7.38
C VAL A 128 14.73 -3.17 -8.24
N PRO A 129 15.75 -2.28 -8.19
CA PRO A 129 16.89 -2.31 -9.12
C PRO A 129 17.71 -3.58 -8.96
N SER A 130 18.04 -4.22 -10.07
CA SER A 130 18.90 -5.41 -10.10
C SER A 130 20.38 -5.03 -10.09
N TRP A 131 21.22 -5.93 -9.56
CA TRP A 131 22.68 -5.76 -9.58
C TRP A 131 23.20 -5.51 -11.01
N ASN A 132 22.59 -6.18 -12.00
CA ASN A 132 22.95 -6.06 -13.41
C ASN A 132 22.61 -4.68 -14.00
N GLN A 133 21.52 -4.04 -13.54
CA GLN A 133 21.15 -2.66 -13.94
C GLN A 133 22.04 -1.59 -13.28
N GLN A 134 22.76 -1.92 -12.21
CA GLN A 134 23.56 -0.97 -11.43
C GLN A 134 24.91 -0.64 -12.10
N ILE A 135 25.37 -1.48 -13.02
CA ILE A 135 26.67 -1.33 -13.71
C ILE A 135 26.61 -0.26 -14.81
N THR A 136 25.47 -0.10 -15.48
CA THR A 136 25.31 0.84 -16.61
C THR A 136 25.00 2.28 -16.20
N LYS A 137 24.58 2.52 -14.94
CA LYS A 137 24.20 3.86 -14.44
C LYS A 137 25.14 4.39 -13.34
N ARG A 138 26.45 4.14 -13.46
CA ARG A 138 27.48 4.69 -12.54
C ARG A 138 27.67 6.20 -12.73
N LYS A 139 26.72 7.00 -12.23
CA LYS A 139 26.94 8.41 -11.85
C LYS A 139 25.82 8.99 -10.96
N LYS A 140 25.24 8.23 -10.01
CA LYS A 140 24.43 8.85 -8.93
C LYS A 140 24.34 7.98 -7.67
N LYS A 141 24.88 8.52 -6.57
CA LYS A 141 24.69 8.20 -5.14
C LYS A 141 24.46 6.72 -4.72
N LYS A 142 25.54 6.11 -4.22
CA LYS A 142 25.66 4.79 -3.56
C LYS A 142 24.87 4.67 -2.22
N LYS A 143 23.58 5.01 -2.16
CA LYS A 143 22.82 5.05 -0.88
C LYS A 143 21.46 4.34 -0.89
N GLN A 144 21.11 3.60 -1.93
CA GLN A 144 19.75 3.08 -2.09
C GLN A 144 19.63 1.55 -1.91
N ASP A 145 20.46 0.98 -1.04
CA ASP A 145 20.40 -0.45 -0.76
C ASP A 145 19.36 -0.83 0.30
N ASN A 146 18.76 0.13 1.03
CA ASN A 146 17.76 -0.17 2.07
C ASN A 146 16.32 -0.03 1.55
N LEU A 147 15.60 -1.15 1.44
CA LEU A 147 14.21 -1.24 0.98
C LEU A 147 13.17 -0.75 2.00
N GLN A 148 13.54 -0.55 3.27
CA GLN A 148 12.64 0.04 4.28
C GLN A 148 12.46 1.56 4.08
N GLY A 149 13.43 2.19 3.42
CA GLY A 149 13.41 3.63 3.13
C GLY A 149 12.73 3.95 1.80
N ALA A 150 12.68 5.24 1.49
CA ALA A 150 12.22 5.70 0.20
C ALA A 150 13.10 5.14 -0.95
N PRO A 151 12.51 4.81 -2.11
CA PRO A 151 11.10 5.00 -2.47
C PRO A 151 10.20 3.82 -2.09
N TYR A 152 10.76 2.71 -1.62
CA TYR A 152 10.03 1.45 -1.48
C TYR A 152 9.18 1.40 -0.22
N HIS A 153 9.70 1.83 0.93
CA HIS A 153 8.99 1.73 2.21
C HIS A 153 8.40 0.34 2.44
N LEU A 154 9.18 -0.71 2.18
CA LEU A 154 8.72 -2.09 2.25
C LEU A 154 8.35 -2.43 3.70
N LYS A 155 7.18 -3.07 3.89
CA LYS A 155 6.64 -3.46 5.19
C LYS A 155 5.77 -4.71 5.04
N ASP A 156 5.27 -5.20 6.18
CA ASP A 156 4.35 -6.34 6.20
C ASP A 156 3.08 -6.10 5.39
N GLY A 157 2.67 -7.15 4.68
CA GLY A 157 1.48 -7.16 3.84
C GLY A 157 1.68 -6.50 2.47
N ASP A 158 2.80 -5.81 2.24
CA ASP A 158 3.09 -5.23 0.94
C ASP A 158 3.09 -6.30 -0.15
N THR A 159 2.53 -5.94 -1.30
CA THR A 159 2.51 -6.82 -2.46
C THR A 159 3.75 -6.56 -3.32
N ILE A 160 4.46 -7.62 -3.68
CA ILE A 160 5.55 -7.60 -4.64
C ILE A 160 5.23 -8.51 -5.82
N GLY A 161 5.59 -8.06 -7.02
CA GLY A 161 5.44 -8.75 -8.28
C GLY A 161 6.77 -9.38 -8.66
N ILE A 162 6.72 -10.60 -9.19
CA ILE A 162 7.90 -11.39 -9.50
C ILE A 162 7.82 -11.79 -10.97
N LYS A 163 8.86 -11.50 -11.73
CA LYS A 163 9.00 -11.96 -13.11
C LYS A 163 10.09 -13.02 -13.21
N ASN A 164 9.81 -14.02 -14.03
CA ASN A 164 10.76 -15.07 -14.39
C ASN A 164 11.39 -14.76 -15.75
N LEU A 165 12.62 -14.24 -15.73
CA LEU A 165 13.39 -13.86 -16.92
C LEU A 165 13.85 -15.07 -17.76
N LEU A 166 13.63 -16.31 -17.31
CA LEU A 166 13.84 -17.49 -18.15
C LEU A 166 12.77 -17.63 -19.23
N VAL A 167 11.61 -17.00 -19.05
CA VAL A 167 10.44 -17.18 -19.92
C VAL A 167 10.01 -15.86 -20.58
N GLU A 168 10.21 -14.72 -19.92
CA GLU A 168 9.74 -13.43 -20.40
C GLU A 168 10.72 -12.31 -19.99
N ASP A 169 11.12 -11.47 -20.94
CA ASP A 169 12.07 -10.36 -20.76
C ASP A 169 11.40 -8.99 -20.98
N ASP A 170 10.08 -8.94 -20.78
CA ASP A 170 9.34 -7.69 -20.81
C ASP A 170 9.55 -6.90 -19.51
N ASP A 171 9.57 -5.57 -19.59
CA ASP A 171 9.76 -4.66 -18.47
C ASP A 171 8.42 -4.33 -17.75
N ASP A 172 7.25 -4.59 -18.35
CA ASP A 172 5.94 -4.20 -17.81
C ASP A 172 5.37 -5.15 -16.72
N PHE A 173 5.28 -4.66 -15.49
CA PHE A 173 4.65 -5.38 -14.37
C PHE A 173 3.14 -5.19 -14.32
N SER A 174 2.57 -4.22 -15.05
CA SER A 174 1.16 -3.89 -14.94
C SER A 174 0.25 -5.00 -15.49
N ALA A 175 -0.93 -5.10 -14.88
CA ALA A 175 -2.01 -5.94 -15.34
C ALA A 175 -3.19 -5.09 -15.82
N VAL A 176 -4.09 -5.67 -16.62
CA VAL A 176 -5.30 -4.98 -17.14
C VAL A 176 -6.12 -4.32 -16.03
N ARG A 177 -6.13 -4.90 -14.82
CA ARG A 177 -6.83 -4.34 -13.66
C ARG A 177 -6.23 -3.03 -13.16
N ASP A 178 -4.94 -2.82 -13.39
CA ASP A 178 -4.21 -1.65 -12.93
C ASP A 178 -4.58 -0.46 -13.82
N ASP A 179 -4.65 -0.67 -15.14
CA ASP A 179 -5.14 0.31 -16.11
C ASP A 179 -6.57 0.77 -15.76
N ILE A 180 -7.48 -0.17 -15.53
CA ILE A 180 -8.87 0.11 -15.12
C ILE A 180 -8.92 0.87 -13.79
N GLY A 181 -8.04 0.52 -12.84
CA GLY A 181 -7.97 1.18 -11.54
C GLY A 181 -7.49 2.62 -11.66
N SER A 182 -6.43 2.83 -12.44
CA SER A 182 -5.86 4.13 -12.75
C SER A 182 -6.87 5.05 -13.46
N GLU A 183 -7.52 4.56 -14.53
CA GLU A 183 -8.54 5.31 -15.27
C GLU A 183 -9.69 5.75 -14.36
N LYS A 184 -10.23 4.84 -13.54
CA LYS A 184 -11.30 5.19 -12.58
C LYS A 184 -10.84 6.25 -11.61
N GLN A 185 -9.60 6.17 -11.11
CA GLN A 185 -9.05 7.15 -10.19
C GLN A 185 -8.90 8.53 -10.85
N GLU A 186 -8.47 8.58 -12.11
CA GLU A 186 -8.41 9.81 -12.90
C GLU A 186 -9.80 10.40 -13.15
N GLU A 187 -10.79 9.59 -13.52
CA GLU A 187 -12.18 10.03 -13.67
C GLU A 187 -12.75 10.64 -12.39
N PHE A 188 -12.53 10.00 -11.23
CA PHE A 188 -12.94 10.56 -9.93
C PHE A 188 -12.22 11.88 -9.62
N ALA A 189 -10.93 12.00 -9.98
CA ALA A 189 -10.18 13.24 -9.80
C ALA A 189 -10.68 14.36 -10.72
N LEU A 190 -11.06 14.06 -11.96
CA LEU A 190 -11.63 15.01 -12.92
C LEU A 190 -13.08 15.40 -12.60
N GLY A 191 -13.90 14.46 -12.14
CA GLY A 191 -15.28 14.71 -11.70
C GLY A 191 -15.36 15.67 -10.50
N LYS A 192 -14.43 15.54 -9.54
CA LYS A 192 -14.26 16.50 -8.44
C LYS A 192 -13.78 17.88 -8.89
N LYS A 193 -13.15 18.01 -10.06
CA LYS A 193 -12.77 19.31 -10.63
C LYS A 193 -13.91 19.99 -11.38
N ARG A 194 -14.84 19.22 -11.96
CA ARG A 194 -16.04 19.78 -12.64
C ARG A 194 -17.11 20.28 -11.67
N SER A 195 -17.21 19.74 -10.44
CA SER A 195 -18.23 20.16 -9.47
C SER A 195 -18.04 21.58 -8.86
N PRO A 196 -16.82 22.10 -8.62
CA PRO A 196 -16.60 23.49 -8.22
C PRO A 196 -16.87 24.50 -9.34
N GLU A 197 -16.68 24.11 -10.60
CA GLU A 197 -16.90 24.98 -11.77
C GLU A 197 -18.38 25.08 -12.16
N ALA A 198 -19.17 24.03 -11.95
CA ALA A 198 -20.62 24.08 -12.18
C ALA A 198 -21.37 24.99 -11.17
N LEU A 199 -20.80 25.22 -9.99
CA LEU A 199 -21.32 26.17 -8.99
C LEU A 199 -21.01 27.63 -9.33
N ARG A 200 -20.04 27.91 -10.22
CA ARG A 200 -19.67 29.27 -10.64
C ARG A 200 -20.46 29.80 -11.84
N VAL A 201 -21.16 28.94 -12.57
CA VAL A 201 -21.87 29.31 -13.83
C VAL A 201 -23.34 29.69 -13.60
N ARG A 202 -23.92 29.49 -12.40
CA ARG A 202 -25.31 29.89 -12.06
C ARG A 202 -25.45 31.31 -11.47
N SER A 203 -24.46 32.17 -11.64
CA SER A 203 -24.58 33.59 -11.27
C SER A 203 -24.16 34.47 -12.43
N GLY A 204 -25.02 34.53 -13.44
CA GLY A 204 -24.90 35.48 -14.54
C GLY A 204 -26.27 35.92 -14.98
N ASP A 205 -26.73 37.08 -14.50
CA ASP A 205 -27.73 37.90 -15.19
C ASP A 205 -27.60 39.39 -14.80
N VAL A 206 -26.98 40.14 -15.74
CA VAL A 206 -27.22 41.52 -16.23
C VAL A 206 -27.01 42.77 -15.29
N PRO A 207 -26.88 44.02 -15.81
CA PRO A 207 -25.58 44.72 -15.97
C PRO A 207 -25.52 46.17 -15.42
N SER A 208 -24.36 46.82 -15.64
CA SER A 208 -24.15 48.27 -15.80
C SER A 208 -23.92 49.13 -14.54
N GLY A 209 -22.86 49.96 -14.60
CA GLY A 209 -22.72 51.15 -13.75
C GLY A 209 -21.34 51.36 -13.11
N ALA A 210 -20.51 52.17 -13.77
CA ALA A 210 -19.31 52.90 -13.33
C ALA A 210 -18.79 52.84 -11.86
N ALA A 211 -17.48 52.60 -11.79
CA ALA A 211 -16.44 53.20 -10.93
C ALA A 211 -16.34 52.91 -9.40
N THR A 212 -15.11 52.45 -9.07
CA THR A 212 -14.30 52.47 -7.84
C THR A 212 -14.52 51.45 -6.69
N PRO A 213 -13.41 51.06 -6.00
CA PRO A 213 -13.29 49.76 -5.35
C PRO A 213 -13.56 49.82 -3.83
N ALA A 214 -14.30 48.85 -3.30
CA ALA A 214 -14.33 48.59 -1.88
C ALA A 214 -14.51 47.08 -1.62
N ARG A 215 -13.49 46.47 -1.02
CA ARG A 215 -13.51 45.11 -0.47
C ARG A 215 -14.65 45.00 0.56
N PRO A 216 -15.59 44.05 0.46
CA PRO A 216 -16.51 43.77 1.55
C PRO A 216 -15.74 43.06 2.67
N ARG A 217 -15.64 43.70 3.83
CA ARG A 217 -15.18 43.08 5.08
C ARG A 217 -16.23 42.06 5.52
N GLY A 218 -15.82 40.81 5.73
CA GLY A 218 -16.66 39.81 6.38
C GLY A 218 -16.90 40.16 7.86
N PRO A 219 -17.99 39.69 8.46
CA PRO A 219 -18.36 40.04 9.84
C PRO A 219 -17.31 39.54 10.84
N GLU A 220 -16.82 40.44 11.69
CA GLU A 220 -15.89 40.14 12.78
C GLU A 220 -16.58 39.27 13.84
N ALA A 221 -16.03 38.08 14.10
CA ALA A 221 -16.44 37.24 15.21
C ALA A 221 -15.88 37.81 16.52
N SER A 222 -16.75 38.18 17.45
CA SER A 222 -16.36 38.69 18.77
C SER A 222 -15.72 37.58 19.61
N LEU A 223 -14.45 37.75 19.98
CA LEU A 223 -13.74 36.86 20.89
C LEU A 223 -14.10 37.23 22.34
N SER A 224 -14.78 36.33 23.06
CA SER A 224 -14.98 36.45 24.50
C SER A 224 -13.92 35.63 25.26
N ILE A 225 -13.06 36.29 26.03
CA ILE A 225 -12.04 35.66 26.87
C ILE A 225 -12.59 35.59 28.31
N HIS A 226 -12.69 34.40 28.88
CA HIS A 226 -12.98 34.20 30.31
C HIS A 226 -11.68 33.90 31.06
N VAL A 227 -11.33 34.76 32.02
CA VAL A 227 -10.22 34.54 32.95
C VAL A 227 -10.79 33.92 34.23
N GLY A 228 -10.36 32.70 34.56
CA GLY A 228 -10.76 32.02 35.78
C GLY A 228 -10.16 32.73 37.00
N SER A 229 -11.01 33.08 37.98
CA SER A 229 -10.55 33.62 39.26
C SER A 229 -9.91 32.52 40.10
N PHE A 230 -8.62 32.66 40.39
CA PHE A 230 -7.94 31.90 41.43
C PHE A 230 -8.35 32.46 42.80
N ARG A 231 -8.81 31.60 43.70
CA ARG A 231 -8.91 31.92 45.14
C ARG A 231 -7.77 31.20 45.86
N TYR A 232 -7.05 31.96 46.69
CA TYR A 232 -6.09 31.47 47.68
C TYR A 232 -6.82 30.77 48.84
#